data_AF-A0A938AWF7-F1
#
_entry.id   AF-A0A938AWF7-F1
#
_cell.length_a   1.000
_cell.length_b   1.000
_cell.length_c   1.000
_cell.angle_alpha   90.00
_cell.angle_beta   90.00
_cell.angle_gamma   90.00
#
_symmetry.space_group_name_H-M   'P 1'
#
loop_
_entity.id
_entity.type
_entity.pdbx_description
1 polymer ?
#
loop_
_entity_poly.entity_id
_entity_poly.type
_entity_poly.pdbx_seq_one_letter_code
_entity_poly.pdbx_strand_id
1 'polypeptide(L)'
;MENYEKLGVFYLGRPYDLAAKKPKEGLLLYDSKDLVTHGVCVGMTGSGKTGLCIALLEEAAMDSIPAIIIDPKGDLPNLLLTFPQLQPQDFLPWVNEDDARKKSLSTD
;
A
#
# COMPACT_ATOMS: atom_id res chain seq x y z
N MET A 1 10.57 6.15 21.97
CA MET A 1 9.65 5.87 20.85
C MET A 1 8.28 5.72 21.46
N GLU A 2 7.35 6.63 21.17
CA GLU A 2 5.96 6.42 21.58
C GLU A 2 5.44 5.17 20.89
N ASN A 3 4.86 4.25 21.66
CA ASN A 3 4.27 3.04 21.12
C ASN A 3 2.93 3.42 20.50
N TYR A 4 2.86 3.47 19.17
CA TYR A 4 1.70 3.95 18.42
C TYR A 4 0.81 2.84 17.88
N GLU A 5 1.32 1.61 17.89
CA GLU A 5 0.57 0.39 17.60
C GLU A 5 -0.50 0.18 18.67
N LYS A 6 -1.75 0.49 18.32
CA LYS A 6 -2.92 0.26 19.16
C LYS A 6 -4.00 -0.37 18.28
N LEU A 7 -4.56 -1.47 18.75
CA LEU A 7 -5.61 -2.18 18.04
C LEU A 7 -6.77 -1.22 17.71
N GLY A 8 -7.17 -1.15 16.44
CA GLY A 8 -8.30 -0.34 16.00
C GLY A 8 -8.00 1.13 15.69
N VAL A 9 -6.72 1.52 15.59
CA VAL A 9 -6.34 2.81 15.00
C VAL A 9 -5.31 2.60 13.90
N PHE A 10 -5.49 3.30 12.78
CA PHE A 10 -4.57 3.26 11.64
C PHE A 10 -3.67 4.50 11.65
N TYR A 11 -2.37 4.30 11.49
CA TYR A 11 -1.41 5.38 11.32
C TYR A 11 -1.42 5.89 9.87
N LEU A 12 -1.76 7.17 9.68
CA LEU A 12 -1.83 7.83 8.36
C LEU A 12 -0.71 8.86 8.14
N GLY A 13 0.38 8.78 8.91
CA GLY A 13 1.50 9.70 8.81
C GLY A 13 1.47 10.80 9.87
N ARG A 14 1.82 12.03 9.50
CA ARG A 14 1.93 13.16 10.44
C ARG A 14 1.06 14.33 10.01
N PRO A 15 0.55 15.13 10.95
CA PRO A 15 -0.11 16.38 10.60
C PRO A 15 0.83 17.27 9.78
N TYR A 16 0.30 18.00 8.80
CA TYR A 16 1.11 18.83 7.90
C TYR A 16 0.72 20.31 8.02
N ASP A 17 1.72 21.18 8.15
CA ASP A 17 1.52 22.62 8.10
C ASP A 17 1.57 23.12 6.65
N LEU A 18 0.42 23.51 6.11
CA LEU A 18 0.32 24.00 4.74
C LEU A 18 0.99 25.38 4.56
N ALA A 19 0.97 26.24 5.58
CA ALA A 19 1.56 27.57 5.49
C ALA A 19 3.10 27.48 5.57
N ALA A 20 3.62 26.69 6.51
CA ALA A 20 5.05 26.49 6.69
C ALA A 20 5.65 25.48 5.69
N LYS A 21 4.80 24.72 4.98
CA LYS A 21 5.16 23.61 4.08
C LYS A 21 6.06 22.57 4.76
N LYS A 22 5.73 22.22 6.00
CA LYS A 22 6.52 21.30 6.82
C LYS A 22 5.61 20.32 7.57
N PRO A 23 6.05 19.06 7.77
CA PRO A 23 5.40 18.18 8.72
C PRO A 23 5.43 18.79 10.13
N LYS A 24 4.34 18.63 10.87
CA LYS A 24 4.28 18.93 12.30
C LYS A 24 4.74 17.71 13.11
N GLU A 25 5.03 17.94 14.38
CA GLU A 25 5.24 16.86 15.33
C GLU A 25 3.92 16.13 15.64
N GLY A 26 4.04 14.91 16.15
CA GLY A 26 2.90 14.04 16.45
C GLY A 26 2.57 13.05 15.33
N LEU A 27 1.62 12.16 15.62
CA LEU A 27 1.15 11.10 14.74
C LEU A 27 -0.32 11.36 14.37
N LEU A 28 -0.65 11.14 13.10
CA LEU A 28 -2.03 11.13 12.64
C LEU A 28 -2.57 9.71 12.80
N LEU A 29 -3.22 9.44 13.93
CA LEU A 29 -3.89 8.17 14.22
C LEU A 29 -5.37 8.31 13.90
N TYR A 30 -5.86 7.47 12.99
CA TYR A 30 -7.23 7.48 12.49
C TYR A 30 -8.01 6.32 13.11
N ASP A 31 -9.23 6.55 13.61
CA ASP A 31 -10.06 5.47 14.18
C ASP A 31 -10.59 4.58 13.05
N SER A 32 -10.19 3.30 13.04
CA SER A 32 -10.57 2.39 11.96
C SER A 32 -12.07 2.12 11.92
N LYS A 33 -12.81 2.38 13.02
CA LYS A 33 -14.27 2.29 13.06
C LYS A 33 -14.95 3.27 12.12
N ASP A 34 -14.32 4.40 11.80
CA ASP A 34 -14.90 5.35 10.84
C ASP A 34 -15.00 4.72 9.44
N LEU A 35 -14.12 3.77 9.09
CA LEU A 35 -14.13 3.07 7.80
C LEU A 35 -15.29 2.08 7.63
N VAL A 36 -15.99 1.71 8.71
CA VAL A 36 -17.20 0.85 8.61
C VAL A 36 -18.39 1.59 8.00
N THR A 37 -18.28 2.91 7.84
CA THR A 37 -19.29 3.77 7.22
C THR A 37 -18.99 4.12 5.75
N HIS A 38 -18.01 3.43 5.15
CA HIS A 38 -17.46 3.66 3.81
C HIS A 38 -16.54 4.89 3.75
N GLY A 39 -15.56 4.86 2.84
CA GLY A 39 -14.64 5.96 2.58
C GLY A 39 -14.44 6.17 1.08
N VAL A 40 -14.09 7.39 0.69
CA VAL A 40 -13.77 7.73 -0.69
C VAL A 40 -12.47 8.54 -0.77
N CYS A 41 -11.53 8.08 -1.60
CA CYS A 41 -10.27 8.77 -1.87
C CYS A 41 -10.32 9.42 -3.25
N VAL A 42 -10.30 10.76 -3.31
CA VAL A 42 -10.39 11.53 -4.56
C VAL A 42 -9.09 12.31 -4.80
N GLY A 43 -8.68 12.41 -6.07
CA GLY A 43 -7.45 13.11 -6.46
C GLY A 43 -7.00 12.74 -7.87
N MET A 44 -6.11 13.55 -8.46
CA MET A 44 -5.55 13.29 -9.80
C MET A 44 -4.46 12.22 -9.79
N THR A 45 -4.04 11.72 -10.94
CA THR A 45 -2.87 10.82 -11.04
C THR A 45 -1.64 11.50 -10.43
N GLY A 46 -0.84 10.75 -9.67
CA GLY A 46 0.33 11.29 -8.95
C GLY A 46 0.03 11.97 -7.62
N SER A 47 -1.25 12.12 -7.22
CA SER A 47 -1.62 12.74 -5.94
C SER A 47 -1.46 11.83 -4.71
N GLY A 48 -0.96 10.61 -4.89
CA GLY A 48 -0.74 9.66 -3.79
C GLY A 48 -1.94 8.79 -3.38
N LYS A 49 -3.05 8.77 -4.14
CA LYS A 49 -4.22 7.92 -3.82
C LYS A 49 -3.87 6.44 -3.61
N THR A 50 -3.13 5.85 -4.54
CA THR A 50 -2.70 4.44 -4.44
C THR A 50 -1.85 4.23 -3.18
N GLY A 51 -0.89 5.13 -2.92
CA GLY A 51 -0.06 5.07 -1.71
C GLY A 51 -0.88 5.15 -0.42
N LEU A 52 -1.90 6.01 -0.36
CA LEU A 52 -2.83 6.07 0.77
C LEU A 52 -3.60 4.76 0.96
N CYS A 53 -4.12 4.16 -0.12
CA CYS A 53 -4.81 2.88 -0.04
C CYS A 53 -3.87 1.76 0.43
N ILE A 54 -2.62 1.75 -0.03
CA ILE A 54 -1.61 0.78 0.41
C ILE A 54 -1.35 0.93 1.90
N ALA A 55 -1.11 2.15 2.38
CA ALA A 55 -0.93 2.40 3.81
C ALA A 55 -2.12 1.90 4.64
N LEU A 56 -3.36 2.18 4.20
CA LEU A 56 -4.57 1.67 4.86
C LEU A 56 -4.62 0.13 4.89
N LEU A 57 -4.20 -0.54 3.81
CA LEU A 57 -4.17 -2.00 3.73
C LEU A 57 -3.07 -2.60 4.62
N GLU A 58 -1.91 -1.94 4.73
CA GLU A 58 -0.82 -2.36 5.62
C GLU A 58 -1.26 -2.28 7.09
N GLU A 59 -1.87 -1.17 7.51
CA GLU A 59 -2.41 -1.01 8.87
C GLU A 59 -3.51 -2.04 9.17
N ALA A 60 -4.41 -2.29 8.22
CA ALA A 60 -5.43 -3.32 8.34
C ALA A 60 -4.81 -4.72 8.48
N ALA A 61 -3.77 -5.04 7.71
CA ALA A 61 -3.07 -6.31 7.78
C ALA A 61 -2.34 -6.50 9.12
N MET A 62 -1.73 -5.44 9.67
CA MET A 62 -1.09 -5.46 11.00
C MET A 62 -2.11 -5.76 12.11
N ASP A 63 -3.33 -5.23 11.98
CA ASP A 63 -4.47 -5.53 12.88
C ASP A 63 -5.17 -6.86 12.56
N SER A 64 -4.64 -7.68 11.64
CA SER A 64 -5.23 -8.95 11.19
C SER A 64 -6.65 -8.82 10.62
N ILE A 65 -6.98 -7.67 10.04
CA ILE A 65 -8.25 -7.40 9.39
C ILE A 65 -8.19 -7.95 7.95
N PRO A 66 -9.08 -8.87 7.56
CA PRO A 66 -9.09 -9.40 6.19
C PRO A 66 -9.58 -8.33 5.21
N ALA A 67 -8.90 -8.22 4.07
CA ALA A 67 -9.25 -7.28 3.01
C ALA A 67 -9.45 -8.01 1.67
N ILE A 68 -10.46 -7.57 0.92
CA ILE A 68 -10.66 -7.95 -0.49
C ILE A 68 -10.39 -6.70 -1.32
N ILE A 69 -9.47 -6.82 -2.28
CA ILE A 69 -9.01 -5.70 -3.10
C ILE A 69 -9.40 -5.97 -4.54
N ILE A 70 -10.13 -5.03 -5.14
CA ILE A 70 -10.46 -5.05 -6.57
C ILE A 70 -9.61 -3.97 -7.23
N ASP A 71 -8.56 -4.39 -7.91
CA ASP A 71 -7.63 -3.49 -8.59
C ASP A 71 -7.72 -3.65 -10.11
N PRO A 72 -8.46 -2.78 -10.81
CA PRO A 72 -8.54 -2.83 -12.26
C PRO A 72 -7.24 -2.38 -12.96
N LYS A 73 -6.33 -1.71 -12.25
CA LYS A 73 -5.03 -1.30 -12.80
C LYS A 73 -3.99 -2.41 -12.72
N GLY A 74 -4.15 -3.33 -11.76
CA GLY A 74 -3.24 -4.44 -11.54
C GLY A 74 -1.87 -4.01 -11.00
N ASP A 75 -1.76 -2.82 -10.41
CA ASP A 75 -0.51 -2.32 -9.84
C ASP A 75 -0.33 -2.68 -8.37
N LEU A 76 -1.41 -2.93 -7.62
CA LEU A 76 -1.35 -3.33 -6.21
C LEU A 76 -0.74 -4.73 -5.97
N PRO A 77 -0.98 -5.77 -6.81
CA PRO A 77 -0.31 -7.06 -6.65
C PRO A 77 1.21 -6.99 -6.69
N ASN A 78 1.79 -5.91 -7.26
CA ASN A 78 3.24 -5.73 -7.27
C ASN A 78 3.84 -5.60 -5.86
N LEU A 79 3.04 -5.27 -4.85
CA LEU A 79 3.48 -5.32 -3.44
C LEU A 79 3.99 -6.72 -3.04
N LEU A 80 3.44 -7.77 -3.64
CA LEU A 80 3.87 -9.16 -3.40
C LEU A 80 5.23 -9.48 -4.03
N LEU A 81 5.75 -8.60 -4.90
CA LEU A 81 7.05 -8.75 -5.53
C LEU A 81 8.20 -8.17 -4.69
N THR A 82 7.90 -7.67 -3.48
CA THR A 82 8.87 -7.07 -2.56
C THR A 82 9.62 -8.14 -1.77
N PHE A 83 10.34 -9.03 -2.45
CA PHE A 83 11.09 -10.12 -1.82
C PHE A 83 12.26 -9.59 -0.97
N PRO A 84 12.62 -10.24 0.15
CA PRO A 84 13.66 -9.72 1.03
C PRO A 84 15.04 -9.63 0.37
N GLN A 85 15.35 -10.54 -0.56
CA GLN A 85 16.64 -10.60 -1.26
C GLN A 85 16.59 -10.08 -2.70
N LEU A 86 15.40 -9.84 -3.25
CA LEU A 86 15.15 -9.36 -4.61
C LEU A 86 15.97 -10.12 -5.67
N GLN A 87 16.11 -11.43 -5.52
CA GLN A 87 16.89 -12.23 -6.46
C GLN A 87 16.05 -12.53 -7.71
N PRO A 88 16.65 -12.65 -8.90
CA PRO A 88 15.91 -12.95 -10.13
C PRO A 88 14.98 -14.17 -10.00
N GLN A 89 15.44 -15.22 -9.31
CA GLN A 89 14.65 -16.44 -9.07
C GLN A 89 13.37 -16.21 -8.26
N ASP A 90 13.33 -15.19 -7.40
CA ASP A 90 12.14 -14.89 -6.59
C ASP A 90 10.99 -14.38 -7.47
N PHE A 91 11.31 -13.75 -8.61
CA PHE A 91 10.34 -13.23 -9.56
C PHE A 91 9.84 -14.28 -10.55
N LEU A 92 10.58 -15.38 -10.79
CA LEU A 92 10.24 -16.39 -11.80
C LEU A 92 8.79 -16.90 -11.70
N PRO A 93 8.23 -17.23 -10.52
CA PRO A 93 6.84 -17.68 -10.41
C PRO A 93 5.80 -16.65 -10.84
N TRP A 94 6.19 -15.38 -10.93
CA TRP A 94 5.32 -14.25 -11.27
C TRP A 94 5.48 -13.78 -12.71
N VAL A 95 6.45 -14.36 -13.46
CA VAL A 95 6.66 -14.06 -14.87
C VAL A 95 5.60 -14.76 -15.71
N ASN A 96 4.97 -14.01 -16.62
CA ASN A 96 4.07 -14.57 -17.60
C ASN A 96 4.86 -15.21 -18.76
N GLU A 97 4.86 -16.54 -18.83
CA GLU A 97 5.55 -17.29 -19.87
C GLU A 97 5.09 -16.95 -21.29
N ASP A 98 3.79 -16.68 -21.51
CA ASP A 98 3.25 -16.35 -22.83
C ASP A 98 3.80 -15.01 -23.33
N ASP A 99 3.97 -14.04 -22.44
CA ASP A 99 4.52 -12.74 -22.80
C ASP A 99 6.03 -12.83 -23.09
N ALA A 100 6.75 -13.70 -22.39
CA ALA A 100 8.15 -14.02 -22.71
C ALA A 100 8.26 -14.69 -24.08
N ARG A 101 7.42 -15.71 -24.35
CA ARG A 101 7.34 -16.41 -25.65
C ARG A 101 7.06 -15.47 -26.82
N LYS A 102 6.08 -14.57 -26.69
CA LYS A 102 5.73 -13.56 -27.73
C LYS A 102 6.88 -12.61 -28.06
N LYS A 103 7.77 -12.37 -27.09
CA LYS A 103 8.95 -11.51 -27.23
C LYS A 103 10.22 -12.29 -27.61
N SER A 104 10.11 -13.60 -27.86
CA SER A 104 11.25 -14.50 -28.11
C SER A 104 12.30 -14.47 -26.99
N LEU A 105 11.85 -14.34 -25.74
CA LEU A 105 12.69 -14.37 -24.54
C LEU A 105 12.53 -15.68 -23.78
N SER A 106 13.62 -16.13 -23.15
CA SER A 106 13.61 -17.21 -22.15
C SER A 106 13.22 -16.65 -20.78
N THR A 107 12.53 -17.46 -19.98
CA THR A 107 12.30 -17.19 -18.54
C THR A 107 13.47 -17.68 -17.68
N ASP A 108 14.30 -18.59 -18.21
CA ASP A 108 15.55 -19.08 -17.61
C ASP A 108 16.77 -18.27 -18.07
#